data_AF-A0A2S6TLF8-F1
#
_entry.id   AF-A0A2S6TLF8-F1
#
_cell.length_a   1.000
_cell.length_b   1.000
_cell.length_c   1.000
_cell.angle_alpha   90.00
_cell.angle_beta   90.00
_cell.angle_gamma   90.00
#
_symmetry.space_group_name_H-M   'P 1'
#
loop_
_entity.id
_entity.type
_entity.pdbx_description
1 polymer ?
#
loop_
_entity_poly.entity_id
_entity_poly.type
_entity_poly.pdbx_seq_one_letter_code
_entity_poly.pdbx_strand_id
1 'polypeptide(L)'
;MFIQTESMPDPNRMKFFPGKSVSKDFTPREFQINEENAASPLATRLFEIGGLSTVTLYEDCVMITKYDDKEWQTLKPMILGAIMDHYVSGEPVLRGQDDNSDSEFAIEDKPEDESVINNIKEILESRIKPAADQMGGEVNYKGYKDGIVYVEFIGPTTALTQGMGNILGHYVNEVTAVRDFRDAIPKPGLDSEEAKEVLKVLEEKINPSVAGHGGHVTLIDLKDDIAFIRLEGGCQGCGMADATLKNGIEVEIKGAVPTITSVLDVTDHAEGLNPYYSPN
;
A
#
# COMPACT_ATOMS: atom_id res chain seq x y z
N MET A 1 -16.57 -2.87 14.11
CA MET A 1 -15.62 -2.31 13.15
C MET A 1 -15.23 -0.93 13.65
N PHE A 2 -13.93 -0.63 13.73
CA PHE A 2 -13.41 0.67 14.19
C PHE A 2 -12.69 1.33 13.02
N ILE A 3 -13.12 2.55 12.65
CA ILE A 3 -12.58 3.27 11.49
C ILE A 3 -11.72 4.41 12.00
N GLN A 4 -10.42 4.40 11.68
CA GLN A 4 -9.54 5.53 11.98
C GLN A 4 -9.66 6.60 10.90
N THR A 5 -9.33 7.85 11.24
CA THR A 5 -9.40 8.96 10.28
C THR A 5 -8.17 9.83 10.40
N GLU A 6 -7.63 10.26 9.28
CA GLU A 6 -6.46 11.13 9.20
C GLU A 6 -6.79 12.37 8.37
N SER A 7 -6.57 13.55 8.94
CA SER A 7 -6.68 14.81 8.23
C SER A 7 -5.48 15.00 7.30
N MET A 8 -5.72 15.57 6.12
CA MET A 8 -4.67 15.84 5.14
C MET A 8 -4.19 17.29 5.23
N PRO A 9 -3.00 17.61 4.68
CA PRO A 9 -2.56 19.01 4.54
C PRO A 9 -3.55 19.86 3.74
N ASP A 10 -4.19 19.25 2.72
CA ASP A 10 -5.36 19.84 2.06
C ASP A 10 -6.57 19.76 3.01
N PRO A 11 -7.13 20.90 3.47
CA PRO A 11 -8.26 20.91 4.41
C PRO A 11 -9.54 20.29 3.82
N ASN A 12 -9.60 20.11 2.50
CA ASN A 12 -10.71 19.46 1.81
C ASN A 12 -10.53 17.95 1.65
N ARG A 13 -9.43 17.37 2.12
CA ARG A 13 -9.16 15.93 2.02
C ARG A 13 -9.06 15.27 3.39
N MET A 14 -9.57 14.05 3.48
CA MET A 14 -9.48 13.21 4.67
C MET A 14 -9.39 11.74 4.28
N LYS A 15 -8.52 10.99 4.96
CA LYS A 15 -8.45 9.54 4.83
C LYS A 15 -9.29 8.85 5.91
N PHE A 16 -9.89 7.73 5.54
CA PHE A 16 -10.67 6.86 6.41
C PHE A 16 -10.11 5.43 6.28
N PHE A 17 -9.67 4.86 7.40
CA PHE A 17 -9.03 3.54 7.47
C PHE A 17 -9.99 2.55 8.11
N PRO A 18 -10.62 1.66 7.33
CA PRO A 18 -11.66 0.77 7.83
C PRO A 18 -11.12 -0.39 8.69
N GLY A 19 -9.79 -0.58 8.73
CA GLY A 19 -9.13 -1.72 9.38
C GLY A 19 -9.33 -3.03 8.62
N LYS A 20 -9.67 -2.93 7.33
CA LYS A 20 -9.86 -4.02 6.37
C LYS A 20 -9.40 -3.53 5.01
N SER A 21 -8.99 -4.46 4.14
CA SER A 21 -8.70 -4.13 2.74
C SER A 21 -9.90 -3.44 2.09
N VAL A 22 -9.62 -2.35 1.37
CA VAL A 22 -10.54 -1.50 0.63
C VAL A 22 -10.43 -1.83 -0.86
N SER A 23 -9.23 -1.84 -1.41
CA SER A 23 -8.96 -2.22 -2.80
C SER A 23 -7.93 -3.35 -2.81
N LYS A 24 -8.16 -4.38 -3.63
CA LYS A 24 -7.12 -5.37 -3.95
C LYS A 24 -6.21 -4.89 -5.09
N ASP A 25 -6.58 -3.80 -5.76
CA ASP A 25 -5.72 -3.12 -6.74
C ASP A 25 -4.77 -2.18 -6.00
N PHE A 26 -3.47 -2.34 -6.26
CA PHE A 26 -2.42 -1.46 -5.75
C PHE A 26 -2.41 -0.08 -6.39
N THR A 27 -3.19 0.11 -7.47
CA THR A 27 -3.36 1.41 -8.11
C THR A 27 -4.56 2.11 -7.49
N PRO A 28 -4.38 3.32 -6.91
CA PRO A 28 -5.49 4.06 -6.35
C PRO A 28 -6.56 4.35 -7.41
N ARG A 29 -7.78 3.86 -7.16
CA ARG A 29 -8.88 4.05 -8.10
C ARG A 29 -9.70 5.25 -7.68
N GLU A 30 -9.69 6.26 -8.53
CA GLU A 30 -10.44 7.49 -8.30
C GLU A 30 -11.83 7.40 -8.92
N PHE A 31 -12.82 7.89 -8.18
CA PHE A 31 -14.20 8.02 -8.60
C PHE A 31 -14.66 9.46 -8.43
N GLN A 32 -15.52 9.90 -9.34
CA GLN A 32 -16.24 11.17 -9.30
C GLN A 32 -17.75 10.90 -9.39
N ILE A 33 -18.58 11.92 -9.22
CA ILE A 33 -20.04 11.79 -9.39
C ILE A 33 -20.38 11.71 -10.89
N ASN A 34 -20.24 10.53 -11.47
CA ASN A 34 -20.55 10.22 -12.86
C ASN A 34 -21.02 8.75 -12.96
N GLU A 35 -21.26 8.23 -14.17
CA GLU A 35 -21.68 6.84 -14.36
C GLU A 35 -20.60 5.80 -13.93
N GLU A 36 -19.33 6.21 -13.84
CA GLU A 36 -18.21 5.32 -13.48
C GLU A 36 -18.21 4.92 -11.99
N ASN A 37 -18.83 5.72 -11.12
CA ASN A 37 -18.93 5.39 -9.69
C ASN A 37 -19.77 4.13 -9.42
N ALA A 38 -20.64 3.73 -10.35
CA ALA A 38 -21.45 2.52 -10.25
C ALA A 38 -20.60 1.23 -10.23
N ALA A 39 -19.32 1.32 -10.63
CA ALA A 39 -18.34 0.25 -10.49
C ALA A 39 -17.92 0.02 -9.03
N SER A 40 -18.15 0.96 -8.12
CA SER A 40 -17.89 0.79 -6.69
C SER A 40 -19.16 1.03 -5.86
N PRO A 41 -19.77 -0.02 -5.27
CA PRO A 41 -20.88 0.15 -4.33
C PRO A 41 -20.50 1.02 -3.12
N LEU A 42 -19.24 0.97 -2.68
CA LEU A 42 -18.73 1.85 -1.64
C LEU A 42 -18.70 3.32 -2.09
N ALA A 43 -18.11 3.62 -3.25
CA ALA A 43 -18.06 4.99 -3.77
C ALA A 43 -19.46 5.54 -4.04
N THR A 44 -20.35 4.72 -4.60
CA THR A 44 -21.77 5.07 -4.83
C THR A 44 -22.42 5.51 -3.52
N ARG A 45 -22.33 4.68 -2.46
CA ARG A 45 -22.90 5.00 -1.13
C ARG A 45 -22.30 6.26 -0.51
N LEU A 46 -21.00 6.49 -0.71
CA LEU A 46 -20.34 7.70 -0.22
C LEU A 46 -20.85 8.96 -0.95
N PHE A 47 -21.05 8.88 -2.26
CA PHE A 47 -21.57 10.03 -3.02
C PHE A 47 -23.03 10.37 -2.69
N GLU A 48 -23.84 9.41 -2.24
CA GLU A 48 -25.22 9.64 -1.78
C GLU A 48 -25.32 10.59 -0.57
N ILE A 49 -24.26 10.70 0.24
CA ILE A 49 -24.18 11.63 1.37
C ILE A 49 -24.32 13.09 0.90
N GLY A 50 -23.85 13.39 -0.32
CA GLY A 50 -23.77 14.73 -0.87
C GLY A 50 -22.64 15.56 -0.25
N GLY A 51 -22.06 16.46 -1.05
CA GLY A 51 -20.96 17.32 -0.59
C GLY A 51 -19.54 16.75 -0.80
N LEU A 52 -19.42 15.59 -1.46
CA LEU A 52 -18.14 14.99 -1.85
C LEU A 52 -17.89 15.24 -3.34
N SER A 53 -16.66 15.62 -3.70
CA SER A 53 -16.26 15.77 -5.10
C SER A 53 -15.60 14.50 -5.63
N THR A 54 -14.75 13.87 -4.82
CA THR A 54 -13.90 12.75 -5.23
C THR A 54 -13.80 11.71 -4.12
N VAL A 55 -13.88 10.43 -4.50
CA VAL A 55 -13.59 9.28 -3.65
C VAL A 55 -12.46 8.49 -4.30
N THR A 56 -11.34 8.33 -3.61
CA THR A 56 -10.21 7.53 -4.09
C THR A 56 -10.04 6.31 -3.18
N LEU A 57 -10.08 5.12 -3.77
CA LEU A 57 -9.90 3.86 -3.07
C LEU A 57 -8.43 3.46 -3.14
N TYR A 58 -7.81 3.29 -1.98
CA TYR A 58 -6.48 2.72 -1.80
C TYR A 58 -6.60 1.28 -1.27
N GLU A 59 -5.47 0.63 -1.02
CA GLU A 59 -5.42 -0.74 -0.49
C GLU A 59 -6.11 -0.86 0.87
N ASP A 60 -5.84 0.07 1.79
CA ASP A 60 -6.21 0.02 3.20
C ASP A 60 -7.12 1.19 3.64
N CYS A 61 -7.27 2.20 2.79
CA CYS A 61 -7.99 3.41 3.12
C CYS A 61 -8.84 3.96 1.97
N VAL A 62 -9.83 4.76 2.36
CA VAL A 62 -10.65 5.56 1.46
C VAL A 62 -10.26 7.02 1.67
N MET A 63 -9.76 7.68 0.63
CA MET A 63 -9.54 9.12 0.65
C MET A 63 -10.76 9.81 0.06
N ILE A 64 -11.24 10.84 0.76
CA ILE A 64 -12.40 11.61 0.35
C ILE A 64 -11.98 13.07 0.19
N THR A 65 -12.36 13.65 -0.94
CA THR A 65 -12.31 15.10 -1.16
C THR A 65 -13.72 15.66 -1.06
N LYS A 66 -13.91 16.66 -0.20
CA LYS A 66 -15.18 17.41 -0.09
C LYS A 66 -15.15 18.67 -0.96
N TYR A 67 -16.33 19.20 -1.29
CA TYR A 67 -16.41 20.56 -1.82
C TYR A 67 -16.02 21.60 -0.75
N ASP A 68 -15.50 22.73 -1.20
CA ASP A 68 -15.00 23.82 -0.34
C ASP A 68 -16.07 24.41 0.59
N ASP A 69 -17.35 24.34 0.20
CA ASP A 69 -18.48 24.86 0.97
C ASP A 69 -18.98 23.90 2.08
N LYS A 70 -18.33 22.75 2.28
CA LYS A 70 -18.74 21.73 3.25
C LYS A 70 -17.79 21.64 4.44
N GLU A 71 -18.34 21.19 5.56
CA GLU A 71 -17.61 21.04 6.83
C GLU A 71 -17.47 19.58 7.24
N TRP A 72 -16.25 19.17 7.64
CA TRP A 72 -15.96 17.81 8.07
C TRP A 72 -16.75 17.39 9.30
N GLN A 73 -17.08 18.31 10.20
CA GLN A 73 -17.87 18.02 11.40
C GLN A 73 -19.26 17.46 11.05
N THR A 74 -19.82 17.85 9.91
CA THR A 74 -21.10 17.36 9.41
C THR A 74 -20.94 16.10 8.57
N LEU A 75 -19.94 16.07 7.68
CA LEU A 75 -19.73 14.95 6.76
C LEU A 75 -19.19 13.69 7.45
N LYS A 76 -18.28 13.85 8.41
CA LYS A 76 -17.53 12.74 9.01
C LYS A 76 -18.43 11.68 9.66
N PRO A 77 -19.46 12.00 10.47
CA PRO A 77 -20.38 11.00 10.99
C PRO A 77 -21.12 10.20 9.89
N MET A 78 -21.53 10.88 8.81
CA MET A 78 -22.25 10.25 7.70
C MET A 78 -21.34 9.32 6.89
N ILE A 79 -20.10 9.74 6.64
CA ILE A 79 -19.10 8.93 5.94
C ILE A 79 -18.76 7.68 6.75
N LEU A 80 -18.54 7.82 8.06
CA LEU A 80 -18.25 6.68 8.94
C LEU A 80 -19.40 5.66 8.93
N GLY A 81 -20.65 6.15 8.96
CA GLY A 81 -21.85 5.32 8.82
C GLY A 81 -21.89 4.59 7.48
N ALA A 82 -21.70 5.31 6.36
CA ALA A 82 -21.71 4.73 5.02
C ALA A 82 -20.63 3.64 4.81
N ILE A 83 -19.41 3.87 5.32
CA ILE A 83 -18.34 2.86 5.27
C ILE A 83 -18.73 1.65 6.12
N MET A 84 -19.23 1.87 7.34
CA MET A 84 -19.65 0.77 8.21
C MET A 84 -20.77 -0.07 7.59
N ASP A 85 -21.80 0.60 7.07
CA ASP A 85 -22.93 -0.05 6.39
C ASP A 85 -22.47 -0.86 5.18
N HIS A 86 -21.47 -0.36 4.44
CA HIS A 86 -20.86 -1.11 3.34
C HIS A 86 -20.26 -2.43 3.80
N TYR A 87 -19.36 -2.39 4.78
CA TYR A 87 -18.71 -3.61 5.25
C TYR A 87 -19.66 -4.55 6.01
N VAL A 88 -20.76 -4.04 6.57
CA VAL A 88 -21.83 -4.86 7.16
C VAL A 88 -22.70 -5.50 6.07
N SER A 89 -22.94 -4.81 4.96
CA SER A 89 -23.74 -5.34 3.84
C SER A 89 -23.10 -6.54 3.14
N GLY A 90 -21.77 -6.65 3.19
CA GLY A 90 -21.01 -7.69 2.48
C GLY A 90 -20.96 -7.50 0.96
N GLU A 91 -21.42 -6.36 0.44
CA GLU A 91 -21.21 -6.01 -0.96
C GLU A 91 -19.71 -5.82 -1.24
N PRO A 92 -19.24 -6.16 -2.45
CA PRO A 92 -17.85 -5.92 -2.82
C PRO A 92 -17.59 -4.42 -2.92
N VAL A 93 -16.37 -4.00 -2.59
CA VAL A 93 -15.95 -2.61 -2.75
C VAL A 93 -15.91 -2.20 -4.24
N LEU A 94 -15.55 -3.14 -5.12
CA LEU A 94 -15.53 -2.99 -6.58
C LEU A 94 -16.32 -4.12 -7.26
N ARG A 95 -17.24 -3.77 -8.17
CA ARG A 95 -17.95 -4.73 -9.03
C ARG A 95 -17.03 -5.19 -10.14
N GLY A 96 -17.00 -6.51 -10.40
CA GLY A 96 -16.13 -7.12 -11.40
C GLY A 96 -14.78 -7.59 -10.85
N GLN A 97 -14.42 -7.22 -9.62
CA GLN A 97 -13.46 -7.99 -8.82
C GLN A 97 -14.23 -9.13 -8.16
N ASP A 98 -14.19 -10.32 -8.75
CA ASP A 98 -14.56 -11.52 -8.02
C ASP A 98 -13.60 -11.65 -6.83
N ASP A 99 -14.13 -11.94 -5.64
CA ASP A 99 -13.35 -12.27 -4.44
C ASP A 99 -12.42 -13.50 -4.64
N ASN A 100 -12.50 -14.15 -5.81
CA ASN A 100 -11.73 -15.30 -6.26
C ASN A 100 -10.79 -15.01 -7.46
N SER A 101 -10.38 -13.75 -7.69
CA SER A 101 -9.44 -13.43 -8.77
C SER A 101 -8.01 -13.24 -8.27
N ASP A 102 -7.30 -14.35 -8.18
CA ASP A 102 -5.84 -14.45 -7.98
C ASP A 102 -5.00 -13.88 -9.16
N SER A 103 -5.55 -13.02 -10.04
CA SER A 103 -5.05 -12.97 -11.43
C SER A 103 -5.03 -11.63 -12.16
N GLU A 104 -5.18 -10.47 -11.52
CA GLU A 104 -4.94 -9.21 -12.26
C GLU A 104 -3.44 -8.82 -12.35
N PHE A 105 -2.60 -9.35 -11.46
CA PHE A 105 -1.14 -9.08 -11.45
C PHE A 105 -0.27 -10.32 -11.20
N ALA A 106 -0.80 -11.52 -11.39
CA ALA A 106 0.03 -12.73 -11.38
C ALA A 106 1.06 -12.60 -12.51
N ILE A 107 2.34 -12.60 -12.16
CA ILE A 107 3.40 -12.63 -13.16
C ILE A 107 3.26 -13.96 -13.86
N GLU A 108 3.05 -13.89 -15.17
CA GLU A 108 2.74 -15.07 -15.96
C GLU A 108 3.92 -16.05 -15.92
N ASP A 109 3.70 -17.15 -15.22
CA ASP A 109 4.63 -18.26 -15.10
C ASP A 109 4.87 -18.86 -16.49
N LYS A 110 6.14 -18.99 -16.90
CA LYS A 110 6.46 -19.62 -18.18
C LYS A 110 6.34 -21.15 -18.05
N PRO A 111 5.76 -21.84 -19.04
CA PRO A 111 5.65 -23.31 -19.02
C PRO A 111 7.01 -24.02 -18.88
N GLU A 112 8.08 -23.42 -19.40
CA GLU A 112 9.44 -23.95 -19.28
C GLU A 112 9.99 -23.95 -17.85
N ASP A 113 9.44 -23.11 -16.96
CA ASP A 113 9.87 -22.97 -15.57
C ASP A 113 9.03 -23.83 -14.60
N GLU A 114 8.11 -24.67 -15.11
CA GLU A 114 7.13 -25.41 -14.29
C GLU A 114 7.78 -26.24 -13.16
N SER A 115 8.90 -26.89 -13.43
CA SER A 115 9.64 -27.67 -12.42
C SER A 115 10.25 -26.80 -11.33
N VAL A 116 10.79 -25.64 -11.69
CA VAL A 116 11.36 -24.63 -10.80
C VAL A 116 10.25 -24.04 -9.92
N ILE A 117 9.12 -23.67 -10.52
CA ILE A 117 7.94 -23.11 -9.84
C ILE A 117 7.37 -24.09 -8.83
N ASN A 118 7.25 -25.37 -9.19
CA ASN A 118 6.76 -26.39 -8.27
C ASN A 118 7.67 -26.55 -7.04
N ASN A 119 8.99 -26.54 -7.24
CA ASN A 119 9.95 -26.56 -6.13
C ASN A 119 9.82 -25.30 -5.24
N ILE A 120 9.68 -24.11 -5.84
CA ILE A 120 9.45 -22.87 -5.11
C ILE A 120 8.19 -22.99 -4.24
N LYS A 121 7.06 -23.39 -4.82
CA LYS A 121 5.78 -23.55 -4.12
C LYS A 121 5.88 -24.56 -2.97
N GLU A 122 6.56 -25.68 -3.16
CA GLU A 122 6.77 -26.66 -2.09
C GLU A 122 7.59 -26.08 -0.91
N ILE A 123 8.63 -25.30 -1.19
CA ILE A 123 9.44 -24.65 -0.16
C ILE A 123 8.63 -23.57 0.57
N LEU A 124 7.84 -22.79 -0.17
CA LEU A 124 6.95 -21.79 0.40
C LEU A 124 5.98 -22.44 1.40
N GLU A 125 5.29 -23.51 1.00
CA GLU A 125 4.35 -24.24 1.86
C GLU A 125 5.02 -24.92 3.05
N SER A 126 6.16 -25.58 2.85
CA SER A 126 6.78 -26.41 3.89
C SER A 126 7.64 -25.64 4.89
N ARG A 127 8.12 -24.44 4.54
CA ARG A 127 9.09 -23.69 5.37
C ARG A 127 8.73 -22.23 5.59
N ILE A 128 8.29 -21.53 4.55
CA ILE A 128 8.08 -20.07 4.63
C ILE A 128 6.73 -19.74 5.26
N LYS A 129 5.64 -20.35 4.80
CA LYS A 129 4.30 -20.13 5.37
C LYS A 129 4.22 -20.45 6.87
N PRO A 130 4.78 -21.56 7.38
CA PRO A 130 4.83 -21.79 8.83
C PRO A 130 5.57 -20.70 9.61
N ALA A 131 6.61 -20.11 9.04
CA ALA A 131 7.34 -19.00 9.66
C ALA A 131 6.54 -17.69 9.59
N ALA A 132 5.85 -17.44 8.48
CA ALA A 132 4.93 -16.31 8.32
C ALA A 132 3.78 -16.36 9.34
N ASP A 133 3.14 -17.53 9.48
CA ASP A 133 2.05 -17.75 10.44
C ASP A 133 2.50 -17.48 11.88
N GLN A 134 3.71 -17.90 12.24
CA GLN A 134 4.30 -17.63 13.56
C GLN A 134 4.54 -16.14 13.81
N MET A 135 4.75 -15.36 12.75
CA MET A 135 4.85 -13.91 12.81
C MET A 135 3.47 -13.22 12.74
N GLY A 136 2.38 -13.96 12.58
CA GLY A 136 1.02 -13.42 12.48
C GLY A 136 0.72 -12.78 11.13
N GLY A 137 1.37 -13.25 10.06
CA GLY A 137 1.10 -12.82 8.69
C GLY A 137 1.14 -13.98 7.71
N GLU A 138 1.04 -13.68 6.42
CA GLU A 138 1.03 -14.69 5.35
C GLU A 138 2.02 -14.32 4.23
N VAL A 139 2.45 -15.32 3.46
CA VAL A 139 3.25 -15.13 2.24
C VAL A 139 2.60 -15.93 1.12
N ASN A 140 2.12 -15.23 0.09
CA ASN A 140 1.42 -15.83 -1.04
C ASN A 140 2.24 -15.71 -2.32
N TYR A 141 2.41 -16.81 -3.04
CA TYR A 141 3.12 -16.80 -4.33
C TYR A 141 2.34 -16.00 -5.37
N LYS A 142 3.01 -15.13 -6.13
CA LYS A 142 2.40 -14.31 -7.21
C LYS A 142 3.06 -14.49 -8.58
N GLY A 143 4.21 -15.17 -8.66
CA GLY A 143 4.80 -15.59 -9.93
C GLY A 143 6.31 -15.70 -9.87
N TYR A 144 6.89 -16.26 -10.93
CA TYR A 144 8.32 -16.42 -11.11
C TYR A 144 8.74 -15.93 -12.49
N LYS A 145 9.75 -15.06 -12.53
CA LYS A 145 10.28 -14.55 -13.80
C LYS A 145 11.73 -14.16 -13.67
N ASP A 146 12.52 -14.64 -14.63
CA ASP A 146 13.94 -14.28 -14.82
C ASP A 146 14.77 -14.43 -13.52
N GLY A 147 14.52 -15.52 -12.78
CA GLY A 147 15.23 -15.82 -11.52
C GLY A 147 14.70 -15.08 -10.29
N ILE A 148 13.61 -14.33 -10.41
CA ILE A 148 12.99 -13.59 -9.31
C ILE A 148 11.66 -14.25 -8.94
N VAL A 149 11.51 -14.59 -7.67
CA VAL A 149 10.23 -15.03 -7.10
C VAL A 149 9.49 -13.81 -6.59
N TYR A 150 8.25 -13.65 -7.01
CA TYR A 150 7.38 -12.58 -6.55
C TYR A 150 6.35 -13.15 -5.61
N VAL A 151 6.22 -12.52 -4.45
CA VAL A 151 5.27 -12.91 -3.41
C VAL A 151 4.50 -11.70 -2.92
N GLU A 152 3.30 -11.94 -2.43
CA GLU A 152 2.53 -11.02 -1.61
C GLU A 152 2.86 -11.28 -0.15
N PHE A 153 3.34 -10.25 0.52
CA PHE A 153 3.55 -10.24 1.96
C PHE A 153 2.31 -9.66 2.64
N ILE A 154 1.72 -10.42 3.56
CA ILE A 154 0.61 -9.98 4.42
C ILE A 154 1.14 -9.94 5.85
N GLY A 155 0.80 -8.89 6.60
CA GLY A 155 1.31 -8.72 7.95
C GLY A 155 2.82 -8.43 7.98
N PRO A 156 3.50 -8.73 9.11
CA PRO A 156 4.90 -8.36 9.32
C PRO A 156 5.92 -9.22 8.55
N THR A 157 5.49 -9.87 7.47
CA THR A 157 6.24 -10.91 6.75
C THR A 157 7.26 -10.36 5.76
N THR A 158 7.23 -9.05 5.46
CA THR A 158 8.27 -8.38 4.65
C THR A 158 9.67 -8.55 5.26
N ALA A 159 9.78 -8.66 6.58
CA ALA A 159 11.03 -8.97 7.28
C ALA A 159 11.63 -10.34 6.90
N LEU A 160 10.83 -11.27 6.35
CA LEU A 160 11.30 -12.57 5.88
C LEU A 160 12.02 -12.49 4.53
N THR A 161 11.96 -11.38 3.80
CA THR A 161 12.49 -11.25 2.42
C THR A 161 13.91 -11.79 2.29
N GLN A 162 14.84 -11.36 3.15
CA GLN A 162 16.23 -11.80 3.08
C GLN A 162 16.38 -13.29 3.44
N GLY A 163 15.70 -13.75 4.50
CA GLY A 163 15.76 -15.15 4.94
C GLY A 163 15.15 -16.11 3.91
N MET A 164 14.02 -15.73 3.34
CA MET A 164 13.34 -16.46 2.28
C MET A 164 14.18 -16.52 1.00
N GLY A 165 14.82 -15.41 0.61
CA GLY A 165 15.76 -15.40 -0.52
C GLY A 165 16.91 -16.39 -0.33
N ASN A 166 17.49 -16.44 0.88
CA ASN A 166 18.55 -17.40 1.21
C ASN A 166 18.06 -18.85 1.17
N ILE A 167 16.86 -19.12 1.70
CA ILE A 167 16.27 -20.47 1.68
C ILE A 167 15.99 -20.89 0.25
N LEU A 168 15.26 -20.10 -0.53
CA LEU A 168 14.90 -20.45 -1.90
C LEU A 168 16.14 -20.63 -2.78
N GLY A 169 17.10 -19.70 -2.73
CA GLY A 169 18.34 -19.81 -3.50
C GLY A 169 19.22 -21.01 -3.12
N HIS A 170 19.09 -21.54 -1.90
CA HIS A 170 19.80 -22.76 -1.48
C HIS A 170 19.19 -24.04 -2.09
N TYR A 171 17.87 -24.08 -2.27
CA TYR A 171 17.17 -25.26 -2.78
C TYR A 171 16.85 -25.20 -4.28
N VAL A 172 16.80 -24.00 -4.84
CA VAL A 172 16.47 -23.72 -6.25
C VAL A 172 17.52 -22.77 -6.78
N ASN A 173 18.53 -23.29 -7.47
CA ASN A 173 19.70 -22.52 -7.92
C ASN A 173 19.33 -21.41 -8.92
N GLU A 174 18.21 -21.57 -9.61
CA GLU A 174 17.64 -20.61 -10.56
C GLU A 174 17.03 -19.39 -9.85
N VAL A 175 16.75 -19.47 -8.55
CA VAL A 175 16.25 -18.34 -7.76
C VAL A 175 17.42 -17.47 -7.30
N THR A 176 17.41 -16.23 -7.76
CA THR A 176 18.43 -15.20 -7.47
C THR A 176 17.93 -14.14 -6.50
N ALA A 177 16.63 -13.90 -6.45
CA ALA A 177 16.02 -12.92 -5.55
C ALA A 177 14.55 -13.24 -5.24
N VAL A 178 14.06 -12.65 -4.16
CA VAL A 178 12.63 -12.61 -3.83
C VAL A 178 12.22 -11.16 -3.68
N ARG A 179 11.08 -10.79 -4.25
CA ARG A 179 10.54 -9.44 -4.21
C ARG A 179 9.07 -9.45 -3.85
N ASP A 180 8.61 -8.33 -3.31
CA ASP A 180 7.18 -8.07 -3.22
C ASP A 180 6.64 -7.94 -4.65
N PHE A 181 5.54 -8.62 -4.95
CA PHE A 181 4.90 -8.53 -6.27
C PHE A 181 4.45 -7.10 -6.61
N ARG A 182 4.23 -6.24 -5.60
CA ARG A 182 3.98 -4.80 -5.77
C ARG A 182 5.13 -4.08 -6.49
N ASP A 183 6.35 -4.63 -6.46
CA ASP A 183 7.51 -4.07 -7.17
C ASP A 183 7.54 -4.43 -8.66
N ALA A 184 6.76 -5.43 -9.08
CA ALA A 184 6.63 -5.82 -10.49
C ALA A 184 5.53 -5.05 -11.23
N ILE A 185 4.66 -4.35 -10.50
CA ILE A 185 3.59 -3.55 -11.09
C ILE A 185 4.26 -2.41 -11.88
N PRO A 186 3.96 -2.23 -13.17
CA PRO A 186 4.44 -1.10 -13.94
C PRO A 186 3.89 0.19 -13.33
N LYS A 187 4.80 1.07 -12.89
CA LYS A 187 4.45 2.36 -12.29
C LYS A 187 4.99 3.44 -13.23
N PRO A 188 4.28 3.77 -14.32
CA PRO A 188 4.76 4.72 -15.32
C PRO A 188 5.06 6.10 -14.72
N GLY A 189 4.46 6.41 -13.56
CA GLY A 189 4.81 7.57 -12.74
C GLY A 189 6.28 7.63 -12.35
N LEU A 190 6.92 6.49 -12.09
CA LEU A 190 8.32 6.38 -11.71
C LEU A 190 9.31 6.69 -12.86
N ASP A 191 8.86 6.65 -14.12
CA ASP A 191 9.71 6.95 -15.27
C ASP A 191 9.91 8.46 -15.51
N SER A 192 9.11 9.30 -14.85
CA SER A 192 9.17 10.75 -14.95
C SER A 192 10.48 11.34 -14.41
N GLU A 193 10.86 12.52 -14.88
CA GLU A 193 12.04 13.22 -14.38
C GLU A 193 11.85 13.67 -12.93
N GLU A 194 10.60 14.02 -12.58
CA GLU A 194 10.18 14.33 -11.23
C GLU A 194 10.39 13.13 -10.29
N ALA A 195 9.95 11.92 -10.69
CA ALA A 195 10.13 10.74 -9.86
C ALA A 195 11.61 10.38 -9.65
N LYS A 196 12.45 10.56 -10.67
CA LYS A 196 13.91 10.36 -10.54
C LYS A 196 14.52 11.33 -9.53
N GLU A 197 14.08 12.59 -9.53
CA GLU A 197 14.58 13.56 -8.55
C GLU A 197 14.05 13.25 -7.14
N VAL A 198 12.79 12.81 -7.00
CA VAL A 198 12.25 12.33 -5.71
C VAL A 198 13.03 11.12 -5.20
N LEU A 199 13.32 10.13 -6.05
CA LEU A 199 14.14 8.96 -5.72
C LEU A 199 15.52 9.38 -5.23
N LYS A 200 16.17 10.33 -5.91
CA LYS A 200 17.47 10.85 -5.51
C LYS A 200 17.43 11.51 -4.13
N VAL A 201 16.39 12.28 -3.83
CA VAL A 201 16.18 12.89 -2.51
C VAL A 201 16.02 11.82 -1.44
N LEU A 202 15.25 10.77 -1.74
CA LEU A 202 15.08 9.64 -0.84
C LEU A 202 16.41 8.95 -0.56
N GLU A 203 17.19 8.60 -1.58
CA GLU A 203 18.46 7.88 -1.42
C GLU A 203 19.58 8.72 -0.80
N GLU A 204 19.73 9.98 -1.19
CA GLU A 204 20.89 10.80 -0.81
C GLU A 204 20.66 11.58 0.49
N LYS A 205 19.40 11.87 0.85
CA LYS A 205 19.08 12.72 2.01
C LYS A 205 18.25 12.02 3.08
N ILE A 206 17.15 11.39 2.70
CA ILE A 206 16.18 10.87 3.68
C ILE A 206 16.62 9.52 4.24
N ASN A 207 16.90 8.54 3.36
CA ASN A 207 17.27 7.18 3.74
C ASN A 207 18.53 7.12 4.63
N PRO A 208 19.59 7.92 4.40
CA PRO A 208 20.72 7.99 5.33
C PRO A 208 20.33 8.42 6.75
N SER A 209 19.35 9.31 6.88
CA SER A 209 18.87 9.79 8.19
C SER A 209 17.99 8.77 8.90
N VAL A 210 17.11 8.06 8.18
CA VAL A 210 16.21 7.06 8.80
C VAL A 210 16.88 5.70 9.03
N ALA A 211 17.92 5.37 8.26
CA ALA A 211 18.67 4.12 8.40
C ALA A 211 19.28 3.96 9.80
N GLY A 212 19.65 5.07 10.47
CA GLY A 212 20.14 5.04 11.85
C GLY A 212 19.15 4.48 12.87
N HIS A 213 17.85 4.48 12.53
CA HIS A 213 16.76 3.90 13.31
C HIS A 213 16.24 2.58 12.70
N GLY A 214 16.97 1.99 11.75
CA GLY A 214 16.53 0.81 11.02
C GLY A 214 15.32 1.07 10.11
N GLY A 215 15.06 2.32 9.76
CA GLY A 215 14.01 2.73 8.85
C GLY A 215 14.49 2.80 7.41
N HIS A 216 13.56 2.63 6.47
CA HIS A 216 13.79 2.86 5.05
C HIS A 216 12.54 3.47 4.42
N VAL A 217 12.70 4.29 3.39
CA VAL A 217 11.59 4.93 2.66
C VAL A 217 11.75 4.65 1.19
N THR A 218 10.69 4.08 0.60
CA THR A 218 10.61 3.70 -0.80
C THR A 218 9.57 4.57 -1.49
N LEU A 219 9.90 5.13 -2.66
CA LEU A 219 8.89 5.72 -3.54
C LEU A 219 8.11 4.59 -4.20
N ILE A 220 6.82 4.53 -3.91
CA ILE A 220 5.92 3.56 -4.53
C ILE A 220 5.51 4.07 -5.89
N ASP A 221 4.97 5.27 -6.02
CA ASP A 221 4.49 5.80 -7.29
C ASP A 221 4.54 7.33 -7.30
N LEU A 222 4.41 7.92 -8.48
CA LEU A 222 4.18 9.34 -8.66
C LEU A 222 3.00 9.54 -9.61
N LYS A 223 1.87 10.03 -9.08
CA LYS A 223 0.69 10.34 -9.89
C LYS A 223 0.42 11.83 -9.80
N ASP A 224 0.43 12.49 -10.96
CA ASP A 224 0.28 13.94 -11.08
C ASP A 224 1.33 14.68 -10.23
N ASP A 225 0.91 15.41 -9.21
CA ASP A 225 1.74 16.15 -8.26
C ASP A 225 1.84 15.47 -6.88
N ILE A 226 1.46 14.19 -6.80
CA ILE A 226 1.38 13.42 -5.56
C ILE A 226 2.38 12.26 -5.58
N ALA A 227 3.34 12.29 -4.64
CA ALA A 227 4.29 11.20 -4.44
C ALA A 227 3.77 10.21 -3.40
N PHE A 228 3.70 8.93 -3.75
CA PHE A 228 3.29 7.85 -2.85
C PHE A 228 4.52 7.17 -2.30
N ILE A 229 4.70 7.19 -0.99
CA ILE A 229 5.84 6.59 -0.30
C ILE A 229 5.38 5.45 0.60
N ARG A 230 6.27 4.48 0.79
CA ARG A 230 6.13 3.44 1.81
C ARG A 230 7.31 3.55 2.75
N LEU A 231 7.00 3.66 4.03
CA LEU A 231 7.93 3.54 5.13
C LEU A 231 8.13 2.05 5.39
N GLU A 232 9.35 1.65 5.68
CA GLU A 232 9.78 0.26 5.88
C GLU A 232 10.65 0.16 7.15
N GLY A 233 10.75 -1.03 7.72
CA GLY A 233 11.58 -1.29 8.91
C GLY A 233 11.08 -0.60 10.18
N GLY A 234 11.97 0.04 10.94
CA GLY A 234 11.65 0.74 12.19
C GLY A 234 10.65 1.91 12.05
N CYS A 235 10.32 2.27 10.81
CA CYS A 235 9.34 3.29 10.47
C CYS A 235 7.91 2.75 10.25
N GLN A 236 7.68 1.44 10.20
CA GLN A 236 6.33 0.84 9.95
C GLN A 236 5.42 0.73 11.19
N GLY A 237 5.82 1.25 12.35
CA GLY A 237 5.03 1.06 13.56
C GLY A 237 5.24 2.08 14.67
N CYS A 238 5.88 3.23 14.38
CA CYS A 238 6.17 4.22 15.41
C CYS A 238 5.05 5.26 15.49
N GLY A 239 3.96 4.93 16.18
CA GLY A 239 2.75 5.79 16.30
C GLY A 239 2.96 7.21 16.85
N MET A 240 4.17 7.59 17.27
CA MET A 240 4.56 8.97 17.63
C MET A 240 5.49 9.64 16.61
N ALA A 241 6.25 8.88 15.81
CA ALA A 241 7.17 9.43 14.81
C ALA A 241 6.50 9.66 13.45
N ASP A 242 5.38 9.00 13.16
CA ASP A 242 4.77 8.99 11.82
C ASP A 242 4.46 10.40 11.32
N ALA A 243 3.84 11.26 12.12
CA ALA A 243 3.51 12.61 11.70
C ALA A 243 4.74 13.50 11.49
N THR A 244 5.75 13.42 12.38
CA THR A 244 6.94 14.29 12.29
C THR A 244 7.88 13.83 11.17
N LEU A 245 8.05 12.52 11.03
CA LEU A 245 8.86 11.92 9.98
C LEU A 245 8.24 12.16 8.61
N LYS A 246 6.92 11.90 8.46
CA LYS A 246 6.18 12.18 7.22
C LYS A 246 6.26 13.65 6.84
N ASN A 247 6.07 14.56 7.80
CA ASN A 247 6.24 15.98 7.56
C ASN A 247 7.67 16.34 7.13
N GLY A 248 8.68 15.73 7.75
CA GLY A 248 10.09 15.92 7.37
C GLY A 248 10.38 15.44 5.95
N ILE A 249 9.90 14.25 5.60
CA ILE A 249 10.00 13.67 4.26
C ILE A 249 9.30 14.57 3.23
N GLU A 250 8.09 15.01 3.54
CA GLU A 250 7.31 15.87 2.66
C GLU A 250 8.00 17.23 2.43
N VAL A 251 8.57 17.84 3.48
CA VAL A 251 9.33 19.10 3.36
C VAL A 251 10.58 18.92 2.51
N GLU A 252 11.36 17.86 2.72
CA GLU A 252 12.57 17.59 1.93
C GLU A 252 12.25 17.33 0.45
N ILE A 253 11.23 16.50 0.18
CA ILE A 253 10.77 16.21 -1.19
C ILE A 253 10.30 17.48 -1.87
N LYS A 254 9.42 18.28 -1.24
CA LYS A 254 8.91 19.53 -1.82
C LYS A 254 10.00 20.59 -2.00
N GLY A 255 10.98 20.62 -1.10
CA GLY A 255 12.11 21.53 -1.19
C GLY A 255 13.01 21.25 -2.40
N ALA A 256 13.15 19.97 -2.76
CA ALA A 256 13.94 19.54 -3.92
C ALA A 256 13.13 19.50 -5.22
N VAL A 257 11.86 19.12 -5.15
CA VAL A 257 10.94 18.96 -6.29
C VAL A 257 9.67 19.79 -6.03
N PRO A 258 9.68 21.11 -6.33
CA PRO A 258 8.57 22.01 -6.00
C PRO A 258 7.25 21.73 -6.72
N THR A 259 7.28 20.89 -7.76
CA THR A 259 6.07 20.43 -8.48
C THR A 259 5.26 19.42 -7.68
N ILE A 260 5.86 18.76 -6.69
CA ILE A 260 5.14 17.87 -5.78
C ILE A 260 4.34 18.70 -4.79
N THR A 261 3.02 18.56 -4.78
CA THR A 261 2.13 19.29 -3.85
C THR A 261 1.75 18.45 -2.64
N SER A 262 1.90 17.13 -2.69
CA SER A 262 1.59 16.24 -1.58
C SER A 262 2.45 14.98 -1.58
N VAL A 263 2.79 14.50 -0.39
CA VAL A 263 3.44 13.19 -0.19
C VAL A 263 2.53 12.32 0.66
N LEU A 264 2.13 11.17 0.10
CA LEU A 264 1.19 10.25 0.71
C LEU A 264 1.89 8.98 1.15
N ASP A 265 1.76 8.69 2.43
CA ASP A 265 2.17 7.43 2.99
C ASP A 265 1.10 6.35 2.70
N VAL A 266 1.54 5.23 2.12
CA VAL A 266 0.74 4.02 1.83
C VAL A 266 1.18 2.81 2.65
N THR A 267 1.96 3.05 3.71
CA THR A 267 2.39 2.02 4.65
C THR A 267 1.21 1.49 5.44
N ASP A 268 1.13 0.17 5.58
CA ASP A 268 0.26 -0.43 6.59
C ASP A 268 0.89 -0.29 7.99
N HIS A 269 0.50 0.78 8.68
CA HIS A 269 0.97 1.10 10.03
C HIS A 269 0.40 0.21 11.13
N ALA A 270 -0.64 -0.58 10.82
CA ALA A 270 -1.21 -1.53 11.76
C ALA A 270 -0.37 -2.83 11.85
N GLU A 271 0.59 -3.03 10.93
CA GLU A 271 1.38 -4.26 10.77
C GLU A 271 2.78 -4.23 11.44
N GLY A 272 3.24 -3.09 11.97
CA GLY A 272 4.59 -2.93 12.52
C GLY A 272 4.83 -3.65 13.87
N LEU A 273 5.66 -4.70 13.89
CA LEU A 273 6.05 -5.43 15.11
C LEU A 273 7.23 -4.82 15.90
N ASN A 274 7.83 -3.70 15.46
CA ASN A 274 8.96 -3.09 16.16
C ASN A 274 8.90 -1.55 16.23
N PRO A 275 7.89 -0.96 16.91
CA PRO A 275 7.89 0.47 17.20
C PRO A 275 9.17 0.87 17.93
N TYR A 276 9.90 1.87 17.43
CA TYR A 276 10.94 2.52 18.24
C TYR A 276 10.35 3.11 19.55
N TYR A 277 9.05 3.42 19.53
CA TYR A 277 8.31 3.93 20.67
C TYR A 277 6.93 3.28 20.78
N SER A 278 6.68 2.59 21.88
CA SER A 278 5.33 2.16 22.28
C SER A 278 4.81 3.13 23.34
N PRO A 279 3.68 3.84 23.12
CA PRO A 279 3.03 4.55 24.21
C PRO A 279 2.52 3.50 25.23
N ASN A 280 2.94 3.65 26.49
CA ASN A 280 2.41 2.89 27.62
C ASN A 280 0.90 3.11 27.80
#